data_AF-A0A7V9M522-F1
#
_entry.id   AF-A0A7V9M522-F1
#
_cell.length_a   1.000
_cell.length_b   1.000
_cell.length_c   1.000
_cell.angle_alpha   90.00
_cell.angle_beta   90.00
_cell.angle_gamma   90.00
#
_symmetry.space_group_name_H-M   'P 1'
#
loop_
_entity.id
_entity.type
_entity.pdbx_description
1 polymer ?
#
loop_
_entity_poly.entity_id
_entity_poly.type
_entity_poly.pdbx_seq_one_letter_code
_entity_poly.pdbx_strand_id
1 'polypeptide(L)'
;MTRELERIQGGELLAAISNAMVRLRKEHAGKGPTEAKTYWAGDDMLIVLMGGGYTAAEETLYQEGRGDTVRHSRQAFQDVLEGRMREIIGDMTRREVVAFMSASHQSPDLALEVFVLAPTESDSPTTARDQTSPEG
;
A
#
# COMPACT_ATOMS: atom_id res chain seq x y z
N MET A 1 -5.06 -28.93 -10.45
CA MET A 1 -5.15 -27.58 -11.06
C MET A 1 -4.31 -26.64 -10.18
N THR A 2 -3.00 -26.91 -10.09
CA THR A 2 -2.16 -26.50 -8.94
C THR A 2 -0.74 -26.14 -9.38
N ARG A 3 -0.60 -25.31 -10.42
CA ARG A 3 0.71 -24.99 -11.02
C ARG A 3 0.89 -23.55 -11.51
N GLU A 4 0.21 -22.58 -10.91
CA GLU A 4 0.30 -21.17 -11.35
C GLU A 4 0.52 -20.17 -10.20
N LEU A 5 0.99 -20.65 -9.05
CA LEU A 5 1.57 -19.80 -8.00
C LEU A 5 3.09 -19.98 -8.01
N GLU A 6 3.69 -19.96 -9.20
CA GLU A 6 5.11 -19.64 -9.27
C GLU A 6 5.26 -18.24 -8.67
N ARG A 7 6.08 -18.20 -7.62
CA ARG A 7 6.31 -17.09 -6.71
C ARG A 7 6.54 -15.81 -7.52
N ILE A 8 5.50 -14.99 -7.67
CA ILE A 8 5.59 -13.70 -8.36
C ILE A 8 6.68 -12.90 -7.61
N GLN A 9 7.76 -12.57 -8.31
CA GLN A 9 8.97 -11.98 -7.71
C GLN A 9 9.31 -10.65 -8.40
N GLY A 10 9.94 -9.75 -7.65
CA GLY A 10 10.46 -8.49 -8.19
C GLY A 10 9.38 -7.68 -8.91
N GLY A 11 9.65 -7.26 -10.15
CA GLY A 11 8.78 -6.37 -10.92
C GLY A 11 7.38 -6.92 -11.22
N GLU A 12 7.23 -8.24 -11.37
CA GLU A 12 5.93 -8.85 -11.64
C GLU A 12 5.00 -8.73 -10.42
N LEU A 13 5.55 -8.83 -9.20
CA LEU A 13 4.79 -8.69 -7.95
C LEU A 13 4.29 -7.27 -7.81
N LEU A 14 5.16 -6.30 -8.07
CA LEU A 14 4.81 -4.88 -8.04
C LEU A 14 3.72 -4.53 -9.07
N ALA A 15 3.79 -5.10 -10.28
CA ALA A 15 2.77 -4.93 -11.29
C ALA A 15 1.44 -5.56 -10.86
N ALA A 16 1.47 -6.77 -10.30
CA ALA A 16 0.29 -7.46 -9.82
C ALA A 16 -0.40 -6.68 -8.67
N ILE A 17 0.38 -6.15 -7.71
CA ILE A 17 -0.13 -5.30 -6.62
C ILE A 17 -0.78 -4.03 -7.20
N SER A 18 -0.11 -3.36 -8.13
CA SER A 18 -0.65 -2.14 -8.76
C SER A 18 -2.01 -2.40 -9.40
N ASN A 19 -2.13 -3.51 -10.12
CA ASN A 19 -3.39 -3.93 -10.75
C ASN A 19 -4.48 -4.27 -9.73
N ALA A 20 -4.13 -4.96 -8.64
CA ALA A 20 -5.06 -5.29 -7.56
C ALA A 20 -5.61 -4.02 -6.88
N MET A 21 -4.76 -3.02 -6.62
CA MET A 21 -5.16 -1.76 -6.00
C MET A 21 -6.10 -0.94 -6.89
N VAL A 22 -5.84 -0.87 -8.20
CA VAL A 22 -6.75 -0.23 -9.16
C VAL A 22 -8.12 -0.91 -9.15
N ARG A 23 -8.15 -2.25 -9.18
CA ARG A 23 -9.41 -3.02 -9.16
C ARG A 23 -10.21 -2.76 -7.87
N LEU A 24 -9.57 -2.90 -6.71
CA LEU A 24 -10.19 -2.65 -5.41
C LEU A 24 -10.83 -1.26 -5.35
N ARG A 25 -10.08 -0.23 -5.75
CA ARG A 25 -10.57 1.16 -5.76
C ARG A 25 -11.74 1.33 -6.72
N LYS A 26 -11.65 0.77 -7.94
CA LYS A 26 -12.71 0.88 -8.95
C LYS A 26 -14.02 0.24 -8.49
N GLU A 27 -13.95 -0.90 -7.82
CA GLU A 27 -15.12 -1.62 -7.29
C GLU A 27 -15.88 -0.82 -6.23
N HIS A 28 -15.19 -0.01 -5.44
CA HIS A 28 -15.78 0.69 -4.29
C HIS A 28 -16.02 2.18 -4.50
N ALA A 29 -15.28 2.86 -5.39
CA ALA A 29 -15.33 4.32 -5.56
C ALA A 29 -16.18 4.78 -6.76
N GLY A 30 -16.65 3.85 -7.60
CA GLY A 30 -17.31 4.15 -8.88
C GLY A 30 -16.32 4.63 -9.96
N LYS A 31 -15.52 5.66 -9.67
CA LYS A 31 -14.37 6.09 -10.49
C LYS A 31 -13.06 5.78 -9.75
N GLY A 32 -12.38 4.72 -10.18
CA GLY A 32 -11.07 4.35 -9.66
C GLY A 32 -9.93 5.16 -10.28
N PRO A 33 -8.71 5.06 -9.74
CA PRO A 33 -7.51 5.61 -10.35
C PRO A 33 -7.29 5.04 -11.76
N THR A 34 -6.71 5.84 -12.65
CA THR A 34 -6.42 5.45 -14.04
C THR A 34 -5.06 4.78 -14.18
N GLU A 35 -4.17 5.01 -13.21
CA GLU A 35 -2.84 4.43 -13.16
C GLU A 35 -2.44 4.11 -11.72
N ALA A 36 -1.59 3.11 -11.57
CA ALA A 36 -0.96 2.78 -10.30
C ALA A 36 0.43 2.21 -10.55
N LYS A 37 1.35 2.51 -9.64
CA LYS A 37 2.68 1.92 -9.63
C LYS A 37 3.14 1.63 -8.22
N THR A 38 3.63 0.41 -8.03
CA THR A 38 4.12 -0.07 -6.74
C THR A 38 5.64 -0.12 -6.74
N TYR A 39 6.24 0.24 -5.60
CA TYR A 39 7.68 0.27 -5.39
C TYR A 39 8.03 -0.38 -4.07
N TRP A 40 9.17 -1.07 -4.02
CA TRP A 40 9.86 -1.35 -2.76
C TRP A 40 10.57 -0.08 -2.28
N ALA A 41 10.53 0.16 -0.97
CA ALA A 41 11.25 1.22 -0.29
C ALA A 41 12.12 0.62 0.83
N GLY A 42 13.21 -0.04 0.44
CA GLY A 42 13.95 -0.95 1.34
C GLY A 42 13.35 -2.36 1.33
N ASP A 43 13.68 -3.15 2.35
CA ASP A 43 13.38 -4.59 2.38
C ASP A 43 12.00 -4.92 2.93
N ASP A 44 11.38 -4.01 3.68
CA ASP A 44 10.15 -4.24 4.45
C ASP A 44 9.04 -3.22 4.16
N MET A 45 9.21 -2.34 3.18
CA MET A 45 8.21 -1.33 2.87
C MET A 45 7.79 -1.35 1.40
N LEU A 46 6.48 -1.27 1.17
CA LEU A 46 5.88 -1.07 -0.14
C LEU A 46 5.19 0.28 -0.21
N ILE A 47 5.36 0.95 -1.34
CA ILE A 47 4.69 2.20 -1.67
C ILE A 47 3.87 1.98 -2.94
N VAL A 48 2.56 2.24 -2.87
CA VAL A 48 1.68 2.27 -4.03
C VAL A 48 1.32 3.72 -4.32
N LEU A 49 1.75 4.22 -5.47
CA LEU A 49 1.34 5.54 -5.98
C LEU A 49 0.25 5.34 -7.02
N MET A 50 -0.90 5.96 -6.81
CA MET A 50 -2.05 5.94 -7.72
C MET A 50 -2.29 7.34 -8.27
N GLY A 51 -2.61 7.41 -9.56
CA GLY A 51 -2.92 8.64 -10.27
C GLY A 51 -4.33 8.62 -10.84
N GLY A 52 -4.98 9.79 -10.79
CA GLY A 52 -6.33 9.94 -11.29
C GLY A 52 -7.41 9.44 -10.34
N GLY A 53 -8.65 9.43 -10.84
CA GLY A 53 -9.82 9.00 -10.08
C GLY A 53 -10.66 10.15 -9.51
N TYR A 54 -10.24 11.42 -9.66
CA TYR A 54 -11.10 12.57 -9.35
C TYR A 54 -12.46 12.45 -10.02
N THR A 55 -13.50 12.39 -9.20
CA THR A 55 -14.88 12.52 -9.65
C THR A 55 -15.16 13.97 -10.05
N ALA A 56 -16.17 14.19 -10.89
CA ALA A 56 -16.58 15.54 -11.26
C ALA A 56 -16.98 16.38 -10.02
N ALA A 57 -17.59 15.73 -9.01
CA ALA A 57 -17.98 16.39 -7.77
C ALA A 57 -16.76 16.83 -6.93
N GLU A 58 -15.72 16.00 -6.83
CA GLU A 58 -14.48 16.37 -6.15
C GLU A 58 -13.77 17.53 -6.84
N GLU A 59 -13.75 17.55 -8.17
CA GLU A 59 -13.17 18.64 -8.96
C GLU A 59 -13.91 19.96 -8.70
N THR A 60 -15.25 19.94 -8.77
CA THR A 60 -16.06 21.13 -8.47
C THR A 60 -15.82 21.64 -7.05
N LEU A 61 -15.83 20.76 -6.04
CA LEU A 61 -15.56 21.16 -4.66
C LEU A 61 -14.17 21.78 -4.52
N TYR A 62 -13.16 21.20 -5.15
CA TYR A 62 -11.80 21.73 -5.10
C TYR A 62 -11.71 23.12 -5.75
N GLN A 63 -12.29 23.31 -6.93
CA GLN A 63 -12.31 24.60 -7.65
C GLN A 63 -13.02 25.70 -6.86
N GLU A 64 -14.05 25.35 -6.08
CA GLU A 64 -14.76 26.27 -5.18
C GLU A 64 -14.07 26.45 -3.81
N GLY A 65 -12.79 26.09 -3.69
CA GLY A 65 -11.99 26.32 -2.48
C GLY A 65 -12.26 25.34 -1.34
N ARG A 66 -12.94 24.21 -1.60
CA ARG A 66 -13.30 23.19 -0.59
C ARG A 66 -12.33 22.02 -0.55
N GLY A 67 -11.04 22.28 -0.76
CA GLY A 67 -9.99 21.25 -0.79
C GLY A 67 -9.94 20.34 0.44
N ASP A 68 -10.10 20.90 1.64
CA ASP A 68 -10.11 20.12 2.89
C ASP A 68 -11.26 19.11 2.94
N THR A 69 -12.42 19.48 2.38
CA THR A 69 -13.57 18.56 2.30
C THR A 69 -13.27 17.39 1.38
N VAL A 70 -12.64 17.65 0.23
CA VAL A 70 -12.21 16.60 -0.70
C VAL A 70 -11.15 15.70 -0.06
N ARG A 71 -10.15 16.28 0.61
CA ARG A 71 -9.11 15.54 1.32
C ARG A 71 -9.68 14.63 2.40
N HIS A 72 -10.58 15.13 3.24
CA HIS A 72 -11.23 14.32 4.28
C HIS A 72 -12.09 13.20 3.70
N SER A 73 -12.82 13.47 2.60
CA SER A 73 -13.60 12.43 1.93
C SER A 73 -12.71 11.30 1.40
N ARG A 74 -11.55 11.64 0.82
CA ARG A 74 -10.59 10.66 0.31
C ARG A 74 -9.95 9.85 1.42
N GLN A 75 -9.56 10.52 2.51
CA GLN A 75 -9.02 9.86 3.69
C GLN A 75 -10.02 8.86 4.28
N ALA A 76 -11.28 9.29 4.48
CA ALA A 76 -12.31 8.40 5.02
C ALA A 76 -12.54 7.17 4.12
N PHE A 77 -12.46 7.33 2.81
CA PHE A 77 -12.56 6.22 1.87
C PHE A 77 -11.35 5.28 1.94
N GLN A 78 -10.14 5.82 2.10
CA GLN A 78 -8.91 5.05 2.32
C GLN A 78 -8.98 4.23 3.60
N ASP A 79 -9.42 4.83 4.71
CA ASP A 79 -9.56 4.17 6.01
C ASP A 79 -10.54 2.99 5.93
N VAL A 80 -11.64 3.13 5.20
CA VAL A 80 -12.62 2.04 4.98
C VAL A 80 -12.02 0.88 4.16
N LEU A 81 -11.09 1.17 3.25
CA LEU A 81 -10.44 0.16 2.41
C LEU A 81 -9.18 -0.43 3.01
N GLU A 82 -8.65 0.14 4.10
CA GLU A 82 -7.40 -0.27 4.73
C GLU A 82 -7.30 -1.78 4.94
N GLY A 83 -8.30 -2.40 5.58
CA GLY A 83 -8.29 -3.84 5.85
C GLY A 83 -8.13 -4.68 4.59
N ARG A 84 -8.85 -4.33 3.52
CA ARG A 84 -8.78 -5.01 2.22
C ARG A 84 -7.43 -4.80 1.54
N MET A 85 -6.88 -3.59 1.62
CA MET A 85 -5.55 -3.30 1.08
C MET A 85 -4.47 -4.09 1.81
N ARG A 86 -4.55 -4.16 3.15
CA ARG A 86 -3.63 -4.97 3.97
C ARG A 86 -3.71 -6.45 3.63
N GLU A 87 -4.91 -7.00 3.46
CA GLU A 87 -5.12 -8.40 3.03
C GLU A 87 -4.47 -8.68 1.68
N ILE A 88 -4.74 -7.84 0.66
CA ILE A 88 -4.14 -7.98 -0.68
C ILE A 88 -2.62 -7.99 -0.59
N ILE A 89 -2.02 -7.01 0.11
CA ILE A 89 -0.57 -6.93 0.25
C ILE A 89 -0.03 -8.15 1.01
N GLY A 90 -0.69 -8.56 2.10
CA GLY A 90 -0.25 -9.68 2.90
C GLY A 90 -0.26 -11.01 2.15
N ASP A 91 -1.31 -11.26 1.38
CA ASP A 91 -1.45 -12.47 0.57
C ASP A 91 -0.41 -12.54 -0.56
N MET A 92 -0.18 -11.41 -1.23
CA MET A 92 0.74 -11.32 -2.36
C MET A 92 2.21 -11.35 -1.93
N THR A 93 2.54 -10.71 -0.81
CA THR A 93 3.91 -10.66 -0.28
C THR A 93 4.24 -11.82 0.66
N ARG A 94 3.23 -12.54 1.15
CA ARG A 94 3.34 -13.57 2.19
C ARG A 94 3.96 -13.05 3.48
N ARG A 95 3.73 -11.78 3.80
CA ARG A 95 4.21 -11.10 5.01
C ARG A 95 3.07 -10.33 5.64
N GLU A 96 3.01 -10.29 6.96
CA GLU A 96 2.05 -9.46 7.68
C GLU A 96 2.31 -7.98 7.41
N VAL A 97 1.26 -7.18 7.23
CA VAL A 97 1.36 -5.70 7.19
C VAL A 97 1.23 -5.17 8.62
N VAL A 98 2.34 -4.70 9.18
CA VAL A 98 2.40 -4.18 10.57
C VAL A 98 1.95 -2.72 10.69
N ALA A 99 2.07 -1.95 9.62
CA ALA A 99 1.57 -0.58 9.57
C ALA A 99 1.09 -0.20 8.16
N PHE A 100 0.08 0.68 8.14
CA PHE A 100 -0.47 1.26 6.93
C PHE A 100 -0.61 2.77 7.12
N MET A 101 -0.23 3.54 6.10
CA MET A 101 -0.41 4.99 6.06
C MET A 101 -0.91 5.40 4.69
N SER A 102 -1.78 6.40 4.67
CA SER A 102 -2.40 6.90 3.45
C SER A 102 -2.28 8.41 3.34
N ALA A 103 -2.13 8.90 2.12
CA ALA A 103 -2.19 10.32 1.80
C ALA A 103 -2.82 10.54 0.42
N SER A 104 -3.33 11.74 0.19
CA SER A 104 -3.82 12.18 -1.11
C SER A 104 -3.42 13.61 -1.41
N HIS A 105 -3.33 13.91 -2.70
CA HIS A 105 -3.05 15.23 -3.25
C HIS A 105 -4.04 15.54 -4.36
N GLN A 106 -4.46 16.79 -4.45
CA GLN A 106 -5.56 17.22 -5.32
C GLN A 106 -5.05 17.60 -6.72
N SER A 107 -3.93 18.31 -6.81
CA SER A 107 -3.41 18.85 -8.07
C SER A 107 -1.87 18.88 -8.09
N PRO A 108 -1.21 17.80 -8.55
CA PRO A 108 -1.77 16.68 -9.31
C PRO A 108 -2.63 15.72 -8.47
N ASP A 109 -3.60 15.06 -9.12
CA ASP A 109 -4.47 14.04 -8.53
C ASP A 109 -3.68 12.77 -8.25
N LEU A 110 -3.26 12.62 -7.00
CA LEU A 110 -2.46 11.49 -6.55
C LEU A 110 -3.00 10.94 -5.24
N ALA A 111 -2.86 9.63 -5.06
CA ALA A 111 -3.02 8.96 -3.79
C ALA A 111 -1.78 8.09 -3.53
N LEU A 112 -1.31 8.12 -2.29
CA LEU A 112 -0.16 7.37 -1.83
C LEU A 112 -0.60 6.42 -0.72
N GLU A 113 -0.28 5.15 -0.88
CA GLU A 113 -0.49 4.13 0.14
C GLU A 113 0.87 3.53 0.51
N VAL A 114 1.16 3.48 1.80
CA VAL A 114 2.41 2.95 2.33
C VAL A 114 2.11 1.78 3.26
N PHE A 115 2.79 0.67 3.01
CA PHE A 115 2.64 -0.58 3.76
C PHE A 115 4.01 -0.96 4.34
N VAL A 116 4.07 -1.13 5.66
CA VAL A 116 5.25 -1.69 6.33
C VAL A 116 4.94 -3.15 6.65
N LEU A 117 5.85 -4.03 6.27
CA LEU A 117 5.74 -5.48 6.39
C LEU A 117 6.55 -5.97 7.60
N ALA A 118 6.10 -7.03 8.25
CA ALA A 118 6.87 -7.70 9.30
C ALA A 118 8.24 -8.14 8.74
N PRO A 119 9.35 -8.01 9.51
CA PRO A 119 10.68 -8.41 9.08
C PRO A 119 10.73 -9.86 8.59
N THR A 120 11.64 -10.17 7.67
CA THR A 120 11.89 -11.57 7.31
C THR A 120 12.70 -12.25 8.43
N GLU A 121 12.60 -13.57 8.60
CA GLU A 121 13.37 -14.27 9.66
C GLU A 121 14.89 -14.04 9.53
N SER A 122 15.38 -13.72 8.32
CA SER A 122 16.76 -13.33 8.03
C SER A 122 17.19 -11.98 8.63
N ASP A 123 16.24 -11.11 9.00
CA ASP A 123 16.48 -9.79 9.62
C ASP A 123 16.43 -9.82 11.15
N SER A 124 16.16 -10.97 11.77
CA SER A 124 16.26 -11.07 13.22
C SER A 124 17.70 -10.78 13.62
N PRO A 125 17.98 -9.73 14.43
CA PRO A 125 19.33 -9.49 14.89
C PRO A 125 19.74 -10.75 15.66
N THR A 126 20.80 -11.41 15.18
CA THR A 126 21.47 -12.47 15.92
C THR A 126 21.80 -11.88 17.28
N THR A 127 21.00 -12.22 18.29
CA THR A 127 21.30 -11.86 19.67
C THR A 127 22.66 -12.44 19.95
N ALA A 128 23.65 -11.56 20.08
CA ALA A 128 24.99 -11.90 20.51
C ALA A 128 24.84 -12.80 21.74
N ARG A 129 25.28 -14.05 21.61
CA ARG A 129 25.55 -14.91 22.76
C ARG A 129 26.68 -14.23 23.51
N ASP A 130 26.32 -13.39 24.48
CA ASP A 130 27.29 -12.85 25.40
C ASP A 130 27.84 -14.01 26.23
N GLN A 131 29.15 -14.12 26.19
CA GLN A 131 29.93 -15.18 26.79
C GLN A 131 30.19 -14.77 28.23
N THR A 132 29.31 -15.12 29.16
CA THR A 132 29.71 -15.17 30.56
C THR A 132 30.47 -16.48 30.80
N SER A 133 31.79 -16.41 30.64
CA SER A 133 32.71 -17.39 31.23
C SER A 133 32.55 -17.38 32.75
N PRO A 134 32.60 -18.53 33.44
CA PRO A 134 32.69 -18.55 34.89
C PRO A 134 34.13 -18.19 35.30
N GLU A 135 34.25 -17.28 36.25
CA GLU A 135 35.52 -16.98 36.92
C GLU A 135 36.04 -18.24 37.64
N GLY A 136 37.32 -18.52 37.46
CA GLY A 136 38.11 -19.54 38.15
C GLY A 136 39.57 -19.14 38.15
#